data_AF-A0A914M4U2-F1
#
_entry.id   AF-A0A914M4U2-F1
#
_cell.length_a   1.000
_cell.length_b   1.000
_cell.length_c   1.000
_cell.angle_alpha   90.00
_cell.angle_beta   90.00
_cell.angle_gamma   90.00
#
_symmetry.space_group_name_H-M   'P 1'
#
loop_
_entity.id
_entity.type
_entity.pdbx_description
1 polymer ?
#
loop_
_entity_poly.entity_id
_entity_poly.type
_entity_poly.pdbx_seq_one_letter_code
_entity_poly.pdbx_strand_id
1 'polypeptide(L)'
;MTAQLASAISAPDYYNCQMQPGLVKRQREICRQHPAAMRAISEGLRNAIDECHVQFQRERWNCSASFGVVGPVKGAATAETAYIYAISSAGASHSLARACARGLIPECGCGGGEQTYVTSAAPEGFNGRPEQFIWAGCSDNVKFGNQFTRKFIDSTEKQIMDARQ
;
A
#
# COMPACT_ATOMS: atom_id res chain seq x y z
N MET A 1 -5.57 -15.80 44.95
CA MET A 1 -4.76 -14.92 44.08
C MET A 1 -4.80 -15.49 42.67
N THR A 2 -5.82 -15.16 41.89
CA THR A 2 -5.90 -15.54 40.46
C THR A 2 -5.70 -14.28 39.65
N ALA A 3 -4.49 -14.10 39.14
CA ALA A 3 -4.16 -13.01 38.23
C ALA A 3 -4.95 -13.22 36.93
N GLN A 4 -5.93 -12.35 36.67
CA GLN A 4 -6.57 -12.25 35.37
C GLN A 4 -5.52 -11.69 34.40
N LEU A 5 -5.14 -12.49 33.41
CA LEU A 5 -4.42 -12.02 32.23
C LEU A 5 -5.37 -11.10 31.46
N ALA A 6 -5.29 -9.81 31.74
CA ALA A 6 -5.82 -8.80 30.84
C ALA A 6 -4.97 -8.85 29.57
N SER A 7 -5.44 -9.59 28.57
CA SER A 7 -4.95 -9.44 27.20
C SER A 7 -5.15 -7.99 26.82
N ALA A 8 -4.05 -7.23 26.79
CA ALA A 8 -4.01 -5.93 26.14
C ALA A 8 -4.16 -6.17 24.64
N ILE A 9 -5.38 -6.42 24.20
CA ILE A 9 -5.78 -6.13 22.83
C ILE A 9 -5.74 -4.61 22.78
N SER A 10 -4.60 -4.07 22.37
CA SER A 10 -4.49 -2.65 22.00
C SER A 10 -5.68 -2.35 21.12
N ALA A 11 -6.44 -1.31 21.48
CA ALA A 11 -7.61 -0.84 20.74
C ALA A 11 -7.35 -0.94 19.22
N PRO A 12 -8.36 -1.23 18.38
CA PRO A 12 -8.13 -1.16 16.94
C PRO A 12 -7.65 0.26 16.65
N ASP A 13 -6.36 0.44 16.36
CA ASP A 13 -5.72 1.75 16.22
C ASP A 13 -6.48 2.54 15.17
N TYR A 14 -7.43 3.36 15.61
CA TYR A 14 -8.36 4.03 14.74
C TYR A 14 -7.55 5.03 13.92
N TYR A 15 -7.38 4.74 12.63
CA TYR A 15 -6.68 5.66 11.74
C TYR A 15 -7.52 6.94 11.64
N ASN A 16 -7.05 8.01 12.28
CA ASN A 16 -7.82 9.25 12.38
C ASN A 16 -7.73 10.06 11.08
N CYS A 17 -8.71 9.83 10.20
CA CYS A 17 -8.85 10.53 8.93
C CYS A 17 -9.04 12.05 9.04
N GLN A 18 -9.47 12.56 10.21
CA GLN A 18 -9.65 14.00 10.42
C GLN A 18 -8.32 14.71 10.65
N MET A 19 -7.34 14.01 11.24
CA MET A 19 -6.02 14.55 11.54
C MET A 19 -5.10 14.57 10.33
N GLN A 20 -5.49 13.98 9.19
CA GLN A 20 -4.66 13.95 8.00
C GLN A 20 -4.90 15.18 7.11
N PRO A 21 -3.97 16.16 7.09
CA PRO A 21 -4.08 17.31 6.21
C PRO A 21 -3.95 16.89 4.74
N GLY A 22 -4.59 17.62 3.84
CA GLY A 22 -4.42 17.45 2.39
C GLY A 22 -5.34 16.43 1.72
N LEU A 23 -6.10 15.61 2.47
CA LEU A 23 -7.10 14.71 1.88
C LEU A 23 -8.25 15.47 1.21
N VAL A 24 -8.58 15.10 -0.02
CA VAL A 24 -9.79 15.58 -0.71
C VAL A 24 -11.05 14.87 -0.18
N LYS A 25 -12.25 15.36 -0.53
CA LYS A 25 -13.53 14.81 -0.01
C LYS A 25 -13.64 13.31 -0.25
N ARG A 26 -13.30 12.84 -1.46
CA ARG A 26 -13.37 11.41 -1.80
C ARG A 26 -12.38 10.55 -1.01
N GLN A 27 -11.16 11.03 -0.80
CA GLN A 27 -10.16 10.33 0.01
C GLN A 27 -10.57 10.25 1.48
N ARG A 28 -11.18 11.30 2.04
CA ARG A 28 -11.71 11.26 3.42
C ARG A 28 -12.79 10.20 3.57
N GLU A 29 -13.65 10.05 2.56
CA GLU A 29 -14.68 9.01 2.57
C GLU A 29 -14.08 7.61 2.55
N ILE A 30 -13.16 7.34 1.62
CA ILE A 30 -12.43 6.06 1.56
C ILE A 30 -11.71 5.79 2.89
N CYS A 31 -11.09 6.82 3.45
CA CYS A 31 -10.35 6.70 4.69
C CYS A 31 -11.24 6.25 5.86
N ARG A 32 -12.43 6.85 5.99
CA ARG A 32 -13.41 6.49 7.04
C ARG A 32 -13.96 5.07 6.87
N GLN A 33 -14.16 4.65 5.61
CA GLN A 33 -14.68 3.33 5.29
C GLN A 33 -13.65 2.21 5.53
N HIS A 34 -12.35 2.50 5.36
CA HIS A 34 -11.29 1.49 5.31
C HIS A 34 -10.10 1.82 6.24
N PRO A 35 -10.30 1.95 7.56
CA PRO A 35 -9.25 2.41 8.49
C PRO A 35 -8.03 1.47 8.56
N ALA A 36 -8.23 0.15 8.43
CA ALA A 36 -7.14 -0.82 8.41
C ALA A 36 -6.24 -0.67 7.18
N ALA A 37 -6.85 -0.52 6.00
CA ALA A 37 -6.11 -0.28 4.75
C ALA A 37 -5.37 1.07 4.80
N MET A 38 -5.97 2.09 5.41
CA MET A 38 -5.35 3.40 5.56
C MET A 38 -4.11 3.39 6.46
N ARG A 39 -4.08 2.56 7.50
CA ARG A 39 -2.88 2.37 8.31
C ARG A 39 -1.72 1.88 7.44
N ALA A 40 -1.96 0.82 6.66
CA ALA A 40 -0.97 0.26 5.74
C ALA A 40 -0.52 1.27 4.66
N ILE A 41 -1.46 2.04 4.09
CA ILE A 41 -1.10 3.13 3.17
C ILE A 41 -0.18 4.14 3.84
N SER A 42 -0.50 4.57 5.07
CA SER A 42 0.31 5.56 5.77
C SER A 42 1.74 5.08 6.04
N GLU A 43 1.91 3.80 6.35
CA GLU A 43 3.22 3.16 6.49
C GLU A 43 3.95 3.09 5.15
N GLY A 44 3.26 2.65 4.09
CA GLY A 44 3.84 2.54 2.75
C GLY A 44 4.31 3.88 2.19
N LEU A 45 3.58 4.94 2.48
CA LEU A 45 3.95 6.29 2.04
C LEU A 45 5.10 6.90 2.85
N ARG A 46 5.23 6.58 4.15
CA ARG A 46 6.43 6.95 4.94
C ARG A 46 7.66 6.26 4.36
N ASN A 47 7.58 4.96 4.12
CA ASN A 47 8.67 4.20 3.51
C ASN A 47 9.03 4.73 2.12
N ALA A 48 8.05 5.18 1.33
CA ALA A 48 8.30 5.80 0.03
C ALA A 48 9.10 7.11 0.12
N ILE A 49 8.85 7.92 1.15
CA ILE A 49 9.59 9.17 1.39
C ILE A 49 11.01 8.87 1.85
N ASP A 50 11.17 7.90 2.77
CA ASP A 50 12.48 7.46 3.22
C ASP A 50 13.32 6.94 2.04
N GLU A 51 12.71 6.13 1.17
CA GLU A 51 13.36 5.65 -0.06
C GLU A 51 13.70 6.79 -1.02
N CYS A 52 12.79 7.76 -1.19
CA CYS A 52 13.05 8.94 -2.03
C CYS A 52 14.26 9.74 -1.53
N HIS A 53 14.39 9.93 -0.21
CA HIS A 53 15.57 10.56 0.37
C HIS A 53 16.84 9.76 0.09
N VAL A 54 16.80 8.42 0.24
CA VAL A 54 17.95 7.55 -0.05
C VAL A 54 18.39 7.65 -1.52
N GLN A 55 17.44 7.62 -2.44
CA GLN A 55 17.68 7.66 -3.89
C GLN A 55 18.27 9.01 -4.33
N PHE A 56 17.80 10.11 -3.76
CA PHE A 56 18.17 11.47 -4.16
C PHE A 56 19.14 12.18 -3.20
N GLN A 57 19.76 11.46 -2.25
CA GLN A 57 20.61 12.05 -1.20
C GLN A 57 21.82 12.84 -1.72
N ARG A 58 22.26 12.60 -2.96
CA ARG A 58 23.41 13.29 -3.60
C ARG A 58 23.00 14.23 -4.73
N GLU A 59 21.71 14.39 -4.97
CA GLU A 59 21.18 15.24 -6.01
C GLU A 59 20.88 16.65 -5.48
N ARG A 60 20.80 17.63 -6.40
CA ARG A 60 20.43 19.02 -6.03
C ARG A 60 19.04 19.08 -5.42
N TRP A 61 18.14 18.22 -5.90
CA TRP A 61 16.83 17.99 -5.31
C TRP A 61 16.91 16.70 -4.49
N ASN A 62 16.76 16.80 -3.17
CA ASN A 62 17.00 15.71 -2.20
C ASN A 62 15.71 15.21 -1.54
N CYS A 63 14.58 15.37 -2.23
CA CYS A 63 13.24 15.01 -1.73
C CYS A 63 12.80 15.77 -0.45
N SER A 64 13.37 16.94 -0.13
CA SER A 64 13.06 17.69 1.10
C SER A 64 11.73 18.45 1.12
N ALA A 65 11.01 18.56 0.00
CA ALA A 65 9.74 19.26 -0.04
C ALA A 65 8.69 18.50 0.79
N SER A 66 8.00 19.16 1.73
CA SER A 66 6.90 18.55 2.48
C SER A 66 5.79 18.11 1.51
N PHE A 67 5.81 16.84 1.13
CA PHE A 67 4.74 16.24 0.36
C PHE A 67 3.52 16.16 1.26
N GLY A 68 2.40 16.72 0.82
CA GLY A 68 1.11 16.25 1.28
C GLY A 68 1.03 14.79 0.86
N VAL A 69 1.46 13.89 1.74
CA VAL A 69 1.63 12.45 1.52
C VAL A 69 0.39 11.79 0.90
N VAL A 70 -0.75 12.48 1.01
CA VAL A 70 -2.04 12.01 0.55
C VAL A 70 -2.87 13.11 -0.14
N GLY A 71 -2.26 14.22 -0.53
CA GLY A 71 -2.93 15.31 -1.24
C GLY A 71 -2.40 15.47 -2.67
N PRO A 72 -3.05 16.29 -3.51
CA PRO A 72 -2.54 16.56 -4.84
C PRO A 72 -1.14 17.13 -4.73
N VAL A 73 -0.22 16.64 -5.56
CA VAL A 73 1.13 17.19 -5.67
C VAL A 73 0.98 18.65 -6.09
N LYS A 74 1.06 19.57 -5.13
CA LYS A 74 1.03 21.00 -5.38
C LYS A 74 2.40 21.37 -5.94
N GLY A 75 2.54 21.36 -7.26
CA GLY A 75 3.79 21.66 -7.94
C GLY A 75 3.63 21.68 -9.45
N ALA A 76 4.59 22.28 -10.15
CA ALA A 76 4.69 22.20 -11.60
C ALA A 76 4.90 20.74 -12.04
N ALA A 77 4.42 20.38 -13.23
CA ALA A 77 4.66 19.07 -13.82
C ALA A 77 6.15 18.91 -14.17
N THR A 78 6.91 18.34 -13.23
CA THR A 78 8.36 18.12 -13.30
C THR A 78 8.69 16.62 -13.20
N ALA A 79 9.91 16.24 -13.58
CA ALA A 79 10.36 14.85 -13.49
C ALA A 79 10.37 14.36 -12.03
N GLU A 80 10.72 15.24 -11.09
CA GLU A 80 10.74 14.99 -9.65
C GLU A 80 9.33 14.71 -9.12
N THR A 81 8.33 15.50 -9.55
CA THR A 81 6.92 15.23 -9.18
C THR A 81 6.39 13.92 -9.73
N ALA A 82 6.82 13.53 -10.94
CA ALA A 82 6.47 12.22 -11.51
C ALA A 82 7.10 11.08 -10.71
N TYR A 83 8.35 11.24 -10.26
CA TYR A 83 9.03 10.28 -9.40
C TYR A 83 8.30 10.12 -8.05
N ILE A 84 7.97 11.22 -7.37
CA ILE A 84 7.24 11.19 -6.10
C ILE A 84 5.91 10.44 -6.24
N TYR A 85 5.16 10.72 -7.31
CA TYR A 85 3.90 10.03 -7.57
C TYR A 85 4.09 8.53 -7.75
N ALA A 86 5.10 8.13 -8.52
CA ALA A 86 5.43 6.73 -8.76
C ALA A 86 5.87 6.00 -7.48
N ILE A 87 6.82 6.56 -6.72
CA ILE A 87 7.34 5.92 -5.49
C ILE A 87 6.26 5.87 -4.40
N SER A 88 5.42 6.90 -4.27
CA SER A 88 4.29 6.91 -3.33
C SER A 88 3.26 5.85 -3.68
N SER A 89 2.92 5.72 -4.96
CA SER A 89 1.98 4.69 -5.45
C SER A 89 2.54 3.28 -5.26
N ALA A 90 3.85 3.10 -5.49
CA ALA A 90 4.54 1.84 -5.27
C ALA A 90 4.56 1.48 -3.78
N GLY A 91 4.95 2.42 -2.91
CA GLY A 91 5.00 2.23 -1.46
C GLY A 91 3.63 1.89 -0.86
N ALA A 92 2.58 2.60 -1.26
CA ALA A 92 1.21 2.31 -0.83
C ALA A 92 0.75 0.92 -1.28
N SER A 93 0.96 0.56 -2.55
CA SER A 93 0.54 -0.74 -3.10
C SER A 93 1.32 -1.90 -2.48
N HIS A 94 2.62 -1.73 -2.26
CA HIS A 94 3.47 -2.70 -1.60
C HIS A 94 3.02 -2.97 -0.16
N SER A 95 2.83 -1.90 0.63
CA SER A 95 2.42 -2.03 2.02
C SER A 95 1.04 -2.68 2.16
N LEU A 96 0.08 -2.29 1.32
CA LEU A 96 -1.25 -2.91 1.28
C LEU A 96 -1.19 -4.41 0.95
N ALA A 97 -0.45 -4.77 -0.10
CA ALA A 97 -0.33 -6.16 -0.53
C ALA A 97 0.23 -7.06 0.58
N ARG A 98 1.23 -6.54 1.31
CA ARG A 98 1.86 -7.23 2.44
C ARG A 98 0.98 -7.27 3.68
N ALA A 99 0.24 -6.19 3.96
CA ALA A 99 -0.73 -6.14 5.05
C ALA A 99 -1.86 -7.16 4.84
N CYS A 100 -2.29 -7.37 3.60
CA CYS A 100 -3.24 -8.44 3.24
C CYS A 100 -2.69 -9.83 3.54
N ALA A 101 -1.45 -10.12 3.12
CA ALA A 101 -0.84 -11.42 3.38
C ALA A 101 -0.63 -11.69 4.88
N ARG A 102 -0.47 -10.64 5.69
CA ARG A 102 -0.39 -10.73 7.16
C ARG A 102 -1.76 -10.81 7.85
N GLY A 103 -2.87 -10.72 7.12
CA GLY A 103 -4.22 -10.71 7.70
C GLY A 103 -4.55 -9.44 8.50
N LEU A 104 -3.86 -8.33 8.23
CA LEU A 104 -4.07 -7.05 8.95
C LEU A 104 -5.25 -6.24 8.40
N ILE A 105 -5.72 -6.56 7.20
CA ILE A 105 -6.84 -5.90 6.53
C ILE A 105 -7.95 -6.94 6.33
N PRO A 106 -9.15 -6.75 6.91
CA PRO A 106 -10.20 -7.77 6.90
C PRO A 106 -10.84 -8.01 5.52
N GLU A 107 -10.64 -7.09 4.58
CA GLU A 107 -11.25 -7.11 3.25
C GLU A 107 -10.46 -7.90 2.20
N CYS A 108 -9.27 -8.41 2.57
CA CYS A 108 -8.38 -9.14 1.68
C CYS A 108 -7.67 -10.29 2.38
N GLY A 109 -7.09 -11.20 1.57
CA GLY A 109 -6.25 -12.32 2.03
C GLY A 109 -5.01 -12.48 1.15
N CYS A 110 -4.43 -13.68 1.12
CA CYS A 110 -3.24 -14.00 0.31
C CYS A 110 -3.43 -13.74 -1.20
N GLY A 111 -2.35 -13.43 -1.89
CA GLY A 111 -2.31 -13.38 -3.35
C GLY A 111 -2.51 -14.77 -3.96
N GLY A 112 -3.33 -14.86 -5.01
CA GLY A 112 -3.61 -16.13 -5.70
C GLY A 112 -4.81 -16.94 -5.20
N GLY A 113 -5.49 -16.51 -4.13
CA GLY A 113 -6.65 -17.20 -3.56
C GLY A 113 -6.31 -18.01 -2.30
N GLU A 114 -7.23 -18.86 -1.86
CA GLU A 114 -7.06 -19.72 -0.68
C GLU A 114 -5.82 -20.62 -0.83
N GLN A 115 -5.06 -20.79 0.27
CA GLN A 115 -3.75 -21.43 0.38
C GLN A 115 -3.65 -22.70 -0.49
N THR A 116 -3.27 -22.54 -1.74
CA THR A 116 -3.20 -23.65 -2.66
C THR A 116 -1.75 -24.09 -2.71
N TYR A 117 -1.49 -25.26 -2.15
CA TYR A 117 -0.34 -26.04 -2.55
C TYR A 117 -0.47 -26.31 -4.05
N VAL A 118 0.10 -25.44 -4.88
CA VAL A 118 0.16 -25.66 -6.32
C VAL A 118 1.46 -26.38 -6.59
N THR A 119 1.37 -27.69 -6.80
CA THR A 119 2.46 -28.45 -7.41
C THR A 119 2.57 -27.99 -8.86
N SER A 120 3.68 -27.36 -9.25
CA SER A 120 3.93 -27.15 -10.67
C SER A 120 4.17 -28.51 -11.30
N ALA A 121 3.23 -28.97 -12.12
CA ALA A 121 3.48 -30.09 -13.01
C ALA A 121 4.70 -29.72 -13.87
N ALA A 122 5.67 -30.64 -13.97
CA ALA A 122 6.84 -30.42 -14.80
C ALA A 122 6.40 -30.14 -16.25
N PRO A 123 7.02 -29.18 -16.96
CA PRO A 123 6.73 -28.96 -18.37
C PRO A 123 6.92 -30.27 -19.16
N GLU A 124 6.02 -30.57 -20.10
CA GLU A 124 6.16 -31.71 -21.00
C GLU A 124 7.52 -31.64 -21.71
N GLY A 125 8.37 -32.66 -21.54
CA GLY A 125 9.70 -32.76 -22.16
C GLY A 125 10.92 -32.57 -21.24
N PHE A 126 10.73 -32.42 -19.92
CA PHE A 126 11.86 -32.38 -18.97
C PHE A 126 12.33 -33.79 -18.59
N ASN A 127 13.53 -34.19 -19.05
CA ASN A 127 14.13 -35.51 -18.81
C ASN A 127 14.90 -35.63 -17.48
N GLY A 128 14.86 -34.61 -16.62
CA GLY A 128 15.41 -34.65 -15.27
C GLY A 128 14.40 -35.20 -14.26
N ARG A 129 14.86 -35.65 -13.08
CA ARG A 129 13.94 -35.85 -11.95
C ARG A 129 13.19 -34.53 -11.75
N PRO A 130 11.85 -34.49 -11.83
CA PRO A 130 11.15 -33.26 -11.52
C PRO A 130 11.35 -33.01 -10.04
N GLU A 131 12.27 -32.10 -9.70
CA GLU A 131 12.19 -31.44 -8.41
C GLU A 131 10.87 -30.68 -8.45
N GLN A 132 9.84 -31.29 -7.89
CA GLN A 132 8.50 -30.74 -7.85
C GLN A 132 8.60 -29.45 -7.05
N PHE A 133 8.60 -28.31 -7.73
CA PHE A 133 8.48 -27.03 -7.05
C PHE A 133 7.06 -26.91 -6.50
N ILE A 134 6.98 -26.67 -5.21
CA ILE A 134 5.70 -26.54 -4.50
C ILE A 134 5.54 -25.07 -4.15
N TRP A 135 4.55 -24.43 -4.77
CA TRP A 135 4.09 -23.13 -4.28
C TRP A 135 3.42 -23.35 -2.91
N ALA A 136 3.95 -22.70 -1.87
CA ALA A 136 3.42 -22.81 -0.52
C ALA A 136 3.49 -21.46 0.22
N GLY A 137 2.73 -21.34 1.30
CA GLY A 137 2.66 -20.14 2.12
C GLY A 137 1.63 -19.12 1.63
N CYS A 138 1.77 -17.87 2.09
CA CYS A 138 0.88 -16.77 1.77
C CYS A 138 1.65 -15.71 0.97
N SER A 139 1.34 -15.59 -0.32
CA SER A 139 1.93 -14.56 -1.16
C SER A 139 1.27 -13.19 -0.93
N ASP A 140 2.01 -12.11 -1.20
CA ASP A 140 1.49 -10.75 -1.12
C ASP A 140 0.34 -10.55 -2.12
N ASN A 141 -0.74 -9.89 -1.69
CA ASN A 141 -1.90 -9.64 -2.54
C ASN A 141 -1.73 -8.37 -3.38
N VAL A 142 -0.86 -8.46 -4.38
CA VAL A 142 -0.52 -7.34 -5.28
C VAL A 142 -1.75 -6.81 -6.02
N LYS A 143 -2.71 -7.68 -6.37
CA LYS A 143 -3.96 -7.28 -7.03
C LYS A 143 -4.78 -6.34 -6.15
N PHE A 144 -4.99 -6.69 -4.88
CA PHE A 144 -5.68 -5.83 -3.93
C PHE A 144 -4.92 -4.52 -3.71
N GLY A 145 -3.59 -4.62 -3.47
CA GLY A 145 -2.74 -3.45 -3.25
C GLY A 145 -2.85 -2.42 -4.38
N ASN A 146 -2.69 -2.85 -5.63
CA ASN A 146 -2.79 -1.97 -6.80
C ASN A 146 -4.20 -1.39 -6.97
N GLN A 147 -5.25 -2.19 -6.79
CA GLN A 147 -6.64 -1.72 -6.95
C GLN A 147 -7.01 -0.68 -5.91
N PHE A 148 -6.68 -0.93 -4.64
CA PHE A 148 -7.00 0.00 -3.56
C PHE A 148 -6.17 1.27 -3.66
N THR A 149 -4.86 1.19 -3.96
CA THR A 149 -4.01 2.37 -4.16
C THR A 149 -4.56 3.27 -5.26
N ARG A 150 -4.91 2.73 -6.43
CA ARG A 150 -5.52 3.51 -7.52
C ARG A 150 -6.84 4.15 -7.11
N LYS A 151 -7.69 3.42 -6.39
CA LYS A 151 -8.96 3.96 -5.86
C LYS A 151 -8.70 5.17 -4.95
N PHE A 152 -7.59 5.18 -4.22
CA PHE A 152 -7.27 6.18 -3.22
C PHE A 152 -6.45 7.36 -3.74
N ILE A 153 -5.29 7.12 -4.35
CA ILE A 153 -4.39 8.17 -4.85
C ILE A 153 -5.03 8.94 -6.01
N ASP A 154 -5.52 8.22 -7.03
CA ASP A 154 -6.11 8.80 -8.24
C ASP A 154 -7.44 9.54 -7.97
N SER A 155 -8.07 9.32 -6.80
CA SER A 155 -9.31 10.02 -6.46
C SER A 155 -9.14 11.53 -6.34
N THR A 156 -7.91 11.97 -6.13
CA THR A 156 -7.52 13.39 -6.14
C THR A 156 -7.64 14.01 -7.52
N GLU A 157 -7.11 13.32 -8.55
CA GLU A 157 -7.07 13.81 -9.93
C GLU A 157 -8.48 13.90 -10.50
N LYS A 158 -9.34 12.92 -10.21
CA LYS A 158 -10.74 12.93 -10.63
C LYS A 158 -11.47 14.16 -10.11
N GLN A 159 -11.33 14.49 -8.82
CA GLN A 159 -11.96 15.69 -8.28
C GLN A 159 -11.38 16.99 -8.89
N ILE A 160 -10.10 17.03 -9.25
CA ILE A 160 -9.51 18.20 -9.91
C ILE A 160 -10.03 18.35 -11.35
N MET A 161 -10.19 17.24 -12.07
CA MET A 161 -10.76 17.24 -13.42
C MET A 161 -12.24 17.64 -13.39
N ASP A 162 -13.02 17.11 -12.44
CA ASP A 162 -14.43 17.46 -12.26
C ASP A 162 -14.62 18.93 -11.84
N ALA A 163 -13.67 19.51 -11.08
CA ALA A 163 -13.72 20.93 -10.67
C ALA A 163 -13.26 21.92 -11.75
N ARG A 164 -12.70 21.42 -12.87
CA ARG A 164 -12.29 22.22 -14.03
C ARG A 164 -13.36 22.28 -15.13
N GLN A 165 -14.39 21.45 -15.05
CA GLN A 165 -15.58 21.46 -15.91
C GLN A 165 -16.68 22.33 -15.28
#